data_AF-A0A8J7ES32-F1
#
_entry.id   AF-A0A8J7ES32-F1
#
_cell.length_a   1.000
_cell.length_b   1.000
_cell.length_c   1.000
_cell.angle_alpha   90.00
_cell.angle_beta   90.00
_cell.angle_gamma   90.00
#
_symmetry.space_group_name_H-M   'P 1'
#
loop_
_entity.id
_entity.type
_entity.pdbx_description
1 polymer ?
#
loop_
_entity_poly.entity_id
_entity_poly.type
_entity_poly.pdbx_seq_one_letter_code
_entity_poly.pdbx_strand_id
1 'polypeptide(L)'
;MPTPTDSLRRNGLWPSRHPVPWLWALTLLFLLRVLGQMLVACCQVPFLPPMPHWYSGLLPYPLLLPSQLLILGLQVKINRDLAQGRGWFQRPRPRLGKALQYFSYGYALVMVVRYGLTMGLYPERRWLGEGTIPIVFHWVLAAYLWLWGQGHRLGRQP
;
A
#
# COMPACT_ATOMS: atom_id res chain seq x y z
N MET A 1 -7.04 -21.04 38.71
CA MET A 1 -8.16 -20.32 38.07
C MET A 1 -7.62 -19.55 36.88
N PRO A 2 -8.20 -19.69 35.67
CA PRO A 2 -7.86 -18.80 34.56
C PRO A 2 -8.28 -17.38 34.93
N THR A 3 -7.40 -16.41 34.73
CA THR A 3 -7.71 -14.99 34.96
C THR A 3 -8.69 -14.52 33.88
N PRO A 4 -9.55 -13.52 34.15
CA PRO A 4 -10.50 -12.98 33.15
C PRO A 4 -9.83 -12.54 31.83
N THR A 5 -8.51 -12.28 31.86
CA THR A 5 -7.70 -11.95 30.69
C THR A 5 -7.44 -13.13 29.75
N ASP A 6 -7.49 -14.38 30.23
CA ASP A 6 -7.24 -15.58 29.41
C ASP A 6 -8.45 -15.98 28.54
N SER A 7 -9.67 -15.72 28.98
CA SER A 7 -10.88 -15.98 28.19
C SER A 7 -11.05 -14.98 27.04
N LEU A 8 -10.65 -13.72 27.26
CA LEU A 8 -10.63 -12.69 26.21
C LEU A 8 -9.54 -12.93 25.16
N ARG A 9 -8.43 -13.60 25.55
CA ARG A 9 -7.38 -14.04 24.60
C ARG A 9 -7.84 -15.20 23.71
N ARG A 10 -8.69 -16.09 24.22
CA ARG A 10 -9.29 -17.21 23.47
C ARG A 10 -10.41 -16.76 22.52
N ASN A 11 -11.18 -15.74 22.90
CA ASN A 11 -12.26 -15.19 22.09
C ASN A 11 -11.76 -14.12 21.12
N GLY A 12 -10.84 -14.43 20.19
CA GLY A 12 -10.59 -13.76 18.88
C GLY A 12 -10.67 -12.22 18.71
N LEU A 13 -10.80 -11.43 19.78
CA LEU A 13 -11.15 -10.01 19.79
C LEU A 13 -9.91 -9.13 20.01
N TRP A 14 -8.75 -9.75 20.23
CA TRP A 14 -7.49 -9.04 20.07
C TRP A 14 -7.22 -8.87 18.59
N PRO A 15 -7.13 -7.63 18.08
CA PRO A 15 -6.68 -7.40 16.72
C PRO A 15 -5.33 -8.08 16.56
N SER A 16 -5.24 -9.03 15.64
CA SER A 16 -3.98 -9.64 15.23
C SER A 16 -2.93 -8.54 15.12
N ARG A 17 -1.77 -8.71 15.77
CA ARG A 17 -0.67 -7.71 15.85
C ARG A 17 -0.35 -7.07 14.49
N HIS A 18 -0.61 -7.80 13.41
CA HIS A 18 -0.75 -7.29 12.06
C HIS A 18 -1.99 -7.90 11.42
N PRO A 19 -2.91 -7.10 10.85
CA PRO A 19 -4.02 -7.62 10.04
C PRO A 19 -3.48 -8.15 8.69
N VAL A 20 -2.81 -9.31 8.72
CA VAL A 20 -2.17 -9.98 7.58
C VAL A 20 -3.11 -10.14 6.37
N PRO A 21 -4.41 -10.50 6.53
CA PRO A 21 -5.33 -10.57 5.39
C PRO A 21 -5.48 -9.24 4.64
N TRP A 22 -5.52 -8.13 5.37
CA TRP A 22 -5.64 -6.79 4.79
C TRP A 22 -4.37 -6.35 4.06
N LEU A 23 -3.19 -6.71 4.60
CA LEU A 23 -1.92 -6.49 3.91
C LEU A 23 -1.86 -7.26 2.59
N TRP A 24 -2.35 -8.51 2.56
CA TRP A 24 -2.47 -9.29 1.32
C TRP A 24 -3.46 -8.68 0.34
N ALA A 25 -4.61 -8.18 0.82
CA ALA A 25 -5.58 -7.49 -0.03
C ALA A 25 -4.96 -6.24 -0.70
N LEU A 26 -4.23 -5.42 0.06
CA LEU A 26 -3.54 -4.23 -0.47
C LEU A 26 -2.42 -4.61 -1.46
N THR A 27 -1.66 -5.66 -1.18
CA THR A 27 -0.66 -6.19 -2.13
C THR A 27 -1.32 -6.69 -3.41
N LEU A 28 -2.47 -7.38 -3.31
CA LEU A 28 -3.23 -7.85 -4.48
C LEU A 28 -3.73 -6.66 -5.32
N LEU A 29 -4.26 -5.61 -4.69
CA LEU A 29 -4.65 -4.38 -5.40
C LEU A 29 -3.47 -3.75 -6.13
N PHE A 30 -2.28 -3.71 -5.51
CA PHE A 30 -1.08 -3.21 -6.16
C PHE A 30 -0.63 -4.11 -7.32
N LEU A 31 -0.69 -5.44 -7.17
CA LEU A 31 -0.44 -6.39 -8.25
C LEU A 31 -1.39 -6.18 -9.43
N LEU A 32 -2.70 -6.08 -9.17
CA LEU A 32 -3.71 -5.86 -10.21
C LEU A 32 -3.43 -4.57 -11.00
N ARG A 33 -2.93 -3.53 -10.33
CA ARG A 33 -2.48 -2.32 -11.01
C ARG A 33 -1.28 -2.57 -11.93
N VAL A 34 -0.25 -3.27 -11.45
CA VAL A 34 0.93 -3.58 -12.27
C VAL A 34 0.53 -4.42 -13.50
N LEU A 35 -0.32 -5.42 -13.30
CA LEU A 35 -0.86 -6.24 -14.39
C LEU A 35 -1.72 -5.42 -15.36
N GLY A 36 -2.60 -4.55 -14.85
CA GLY A 36 -3.42 -3.66 -15.68
C GLY A 36 -2.55 -2.74 -16.53
N GLN A 37 -1.53 -2.11 -15.94
CA GLN A 37 -0.58 -1.28 -16.67
C GLN A 37 0.18 -2.11 -17.73
N MET A 38 0.64 -3.32 -17.40
CA MET A 38 1.36 -4.19 -18.32
C MET A 38 0.48 -4.66 -19.48
N LEU A 39 -0.78 -5.00 -19.21
CA LEU A 39 -1.75 -5.41 -20.22
C LEU A 39 -2.06 -4.27 -21.20
N VAL A 40 -2.22 -3.04 -20.71
CA VAL A 40 -2.39 -1.86 -21.57
C VAL A 40 -1.13 -1.58 -22.38
N ALA A 41 0.06 -1.83 -21.82
CA ALA A 41 1.33 -1.64 -22.51
C ALA A 41 1.50 -2.60 -23.69
N CYS A 42 1.21 -3.88 -23.47
CA CYS A 42 1.50 -4.95 -24.41
C CYS A 42 0.35 -5.22 -25.39
N CYS A 43 -0.89 -5.07 -24.93
CA CYS A 43 -2.07 -5.55 -25.65
C CYS A 43 -3.08 -4.45 -26.00
N GLN A 44 -2.86 -3.20 -25.56
CA GLN A 44 -3.74 -2.05 -25.82
C GLN A 44 -5.24 -2.37 -25.66
N VAL A 45 -5.61 -3.07 -24.58
CA VAL A 45 -6.96 -3.61 -24.42
C VAL A 45 -8.01 -2.48 -24.37
N PRO A 46 -9.10 -2.57 -25.15
CA PRO A 46 -10.05 -1.45 -25.33
C PRO A 46 -10.94 -1.18 -24.11
N PHE A 47 -11.05 -2.14 -23.18
CA PHE A 47 -11.81 -1.98 -21.94
C PHE A 47 -11.05 -1.18 -20.86
N LEU A 48 -9.71 -1.15 -20.91
CA LEU A 48 -8.91 -0.42 -19.93
C LEU A 48 -8.58 1.00 -20.44
N PRO A 49 -8.42 1.98 -19.53
CA PRO A 49 -7.98 3.31 -19.93
C PRO A 49 -6.65 3.28 -20.70
N PRO A 50 -6.45 4.17 -21.67
CA PRO A 50 -5.22 4.20 -22.46
C PRO A 50 -4.02 4.60 -21.58
N MET A 51 -2.81 4.26 -22.05
CA MET A 51 -1.56 4.43 -21.28
C MET A 51 -1.37 5.77 -20.56
N PRO A 52 -1.73 6.94 -21.14
CA PRO A 52 -1.61 8.24 -20.46
C PRO A 52 -2.32 8.30 -19.10
N HIS A 53 -3.40 7.54 -18.89
CA HIS A 53 -4.10 7.49 -17.61
C HIS A 53 -3.34 6.70 -16.52
N TRP A 54 -2.48 5.77 -16.93
CA TRP A 54 -1.67 4.93 -16.03
C TRP A 54 -0.37 5.60 -15.61
N TYR A 55 -0.01 6.70 -16.27
CA TYR A 55 1.18 7.47 -16.00
C TYR A 55 0.93 8.61 -15.04
N SER A 56 1.85 8.74 -14.10
CA SER A 56 2.02 9.96 -13.32
C SER A 56 2.89 11.00 -14.05
N GLY A 57 3.51 10.65 -15.18
CA GLY A 57 4.47 11.49 -15.90
C GLY A 57 5.83 11.67 -15.22
N LEU A 58 6.04 11.10 -14.02
CA LEU A 58 7.26 11.32 -13.22
C LEU A 58 8.45 10.45 -13.66
N LEU A 59 8.20 9.21 -14.06
CA LEU A 59 9.22 8.24 -14.47
C LEU A 59 8.79 7.57 -15.77
N PRO A 60 9.73 7.23 -16.68
CA PRO A 60 9.43 6.49 -17.90
C PRO A 60 9.16 5.00 -17.61
N TYR A 61 8.43 4.32 -18.50
CA TYR A 61 8.02 2.91 -18.31
C TYR A 61 9.12 1.93 -17.96
N PRO A 62 10.27 1.96 -18.66
CA PRO A 62 11.32 0.98 -18.42
C PRO A 62 11.90 1.06 -17.01
N LEU A 63 11.77 2.21 -16.33
CA LEU A 63 12.18 2.37 -14.93
C LEU A 63 11.01 2.16 -13.96
N LEU A 64 9.82 2.58 -14.37
CA LEU A 64 8.61 2.47 -13.57
C LEU A 64 8.27 0.99 -13.29
N LEU A 65 8.28 0.13 -14.32
CA LEU A 65 7.91 -1.28 -14.16
C LEU A 65 8.85 -2.04 -13.19
N PRO A 66 10.18 -1.98 -13.30
CA PRO A 66 11.08 -2.60 -12.32
C PRO A 66 10.87 -2.08 -10.89
N SER A 67 10.64 -0.78 -10.72
CA SER A 67 10.39 -0.21 -9.39
C SER A 67 9.12 -0.78 -8.75
N GLN A 68 8.08 -1.00 -9.55
CA GLN A 68 6.82 -1.60 -9.09
C GLN A 68 6.99 -3.08 -8.74
N LEU A 69 7.74 -3.83 -9.55
CA LEU A 69 8.06 -5.23 -9.26
C LEU A 69 8.89 -5.35 -7.97
N LEU A 70 9.83 -4.43 -7.74
CA LEU A 70 10.61 -4.37 -6.51
C LEU A 70 9.72 -4.09 -5.29
N ILE A 71 8.82 -3.10 -5.37
CA ILE A 71 7.85 -2.80 -4.30
C ILE A 71 6.97 -4.01 -4.03
N LEU A 72 6.42 -4.65 -5.08
CA LEU A 72 5.56 -5.81 -4.94
C LEU A 72 6.29 -6.99 -4.29
N GLY A 73 7.53 -7.27 -4.72
CA GLY A 73 8.37 -8.30 -4.12
C GLY A 73 8.64 -8.03 -2.63
N LEU A 74 8.88 -6.76 -2.27
CA LEU A 74 9.05 -6.36 -0.88
C LEU A 74 7.77 -6.56 -0.06
N GLN A 75 6.61 -6.16 -0.60
CA GLN A 75 5.31 -6.38 0.06
C GLN A 75 5.02 -7.86 0.28
N VAL A 76 5.28 -8.72 -0.71
CA VAL A 76 5.11 -10.18 -0.58
C VAL A 76 6.05 -10.74 0.50
N LYS A 77 7.31 -10.30 0.51
CA LYS A 77 8.28 -10.73 1.54
C LYS A 77 7.84 -10.32 2.94
N ILE A 78 7.43 -9.06 3.13
CA ILE A 78 6.92 -8.56 4.42
C ILE A 78 5.68 -9.36 4.84
N ASN A 79 4.72 -9.58 3.94
CA ASN A 79 3.51 -10.34 4.25
C ASN A 79 3.82 -11.79 4.66
N ARG A 80 4.78 -12.44 3.98
CA ARG A 80 5.24 -13.79 4.33
C ARG A 80 5.92 -13.83 5.69
N ASP A 81 6.85 -12.92 5.96
CA ASP A 81 7.53 -12.81 7.27
C ASP A 81 6.51 -12.62 8.41
N LEU A 82 5.49 -11.78 8.19
CA LEU A 82 4.42 -11.54 9.16
C LEU A 82 3.50 -12.75 9.33
N ALA A 83 3.11 -13.41 8.24
CA ALA A 83 2.24 -14.60 8.27
C ALA A 83 2.91 -15.79 8.98
N GLN A 84 4.21 -15.98 8.75
CA GLN A 84 4.99 -17.05 9.36
C GLN A 84 5.44 -16.72 10.79
N GLY A 85 5.25 -15.48 11.24
CA GLY A 85 5.72 -15.01 12.55
C GLY A 85 7.24 -15.07 12.72
N ARG A 86 7.99 -15.12 11.61
CA ARG A 86 9.45 -15.31 11.56
C ARG A 86 10.05 -14.37 10.52
N GLY A 87 11.27 -13.93 10.73
CA GLY A 87 12.00 -13.09 9.75
C GLY A 87 12.38 -11.71 10.26
N TRP A 88 13.10 -10.97 9.42
CA TRP A 88 13.69 -9.68 9.80
C TRP A 88 12.64 -8.59 9.99
N PHE A 89 11.54 -8.65 9.24
CA PHE A 89 10.47 -7.66 9.24
C PHE A 89 9.41 -7.89 10.33
N GLN A 90 9.43 -9.05 10.99
CA GLN A 90 8.55 -9.32 12.14
C GLN A 90 9.02 -8.63 13.42
N ARG A 91 10.33 -8.40 13.57
CA ARG A 91 10.91 -7.83 14.80
C ARG A 91 10.30 -6.44 15.09
N PRO A 92 9.62 -6.24 16.24
CA PRO A 92 8.98 -4.97 16.55
C PRO A 92 10.05 -3.87 16.74
N ARG A 93 10.12 -2.95 15.77
CA ARG A 93 10.98 -1.77 15.82
C ARG A 93 10.12 -0.51 15.93
N PRO A 94 9.80 -0.03 17.15
CA PRO A 94 8.84 1.05 17.35
C PRO A 94 9.25 2.38 16.69
N ARG A 95 10.57 2.65 16.56
CA ARG A 95 11.08 3.81 15.80
C ARG A 95 10.77 3.70 14.30
N LEU A 96 10.96 2.51 13.72
CA LEU A 96 10.63 2.23 12.32
C LEU A 96 9.12 2.34 12.09
N GLY A 97 8.29 1.80 13.00
CA GLY A 97 6.84 1.92 12.91
C GLY A 97 6.33 3.37 12.95
N LYS A 98 6.94 4.23 13.79
CA LYS A 98 6.65 5.68 13.80
C LYS A 98 7.09 6.36 12.50
N ALA A 99 8.33 6.10 12.05
CA ALA A 99 8.85 6.68 10.83
C ALA A 99 8.02 6.32 9.60
N LEU A 100 7.63 5.04 9.45
CA LEU A 100 6.78 4.56 8.36
C LEU A 100 5.41 5.25 8.33
N GLN A 101 4.85 5.58 9.49
CA GLN A 101 3.56 6.26 9.56
C GLN A 101 3.65 7.73 9.26
N TYR A 102 4.66 8.43 9.79
CA TYR A 102 4.90 9.82 9.37
C TYR A 102 5.17 9.90 7.87
N PHE A 103 5.95 8.96 7.33
CA PHE A 103 6.17 8.86 5.89
C PHE A 103 4.87 8.59 5.14
N SER A 104 4.03 7.64 5.59
CA SER A 104 2.74 7.35 4.98
C SER A 104 1.81 8.56 4.95
N TYR A 105 1.71 9.31 6.07
CA TYR A 105 0.91 10.53 6.12
C TYR A 105 1.45 11.61 5.19
N GLY A 106 2.77 11.85 5.19
CA GLY A 106 3.40 12.81 4.29
C GLY A 106 3.17 12.43 2.81
N TYR A 107 3.33 11.16 2.48
CA TYR A 107 3.13 10.65 1.13
C TYR A 107 1.66 10.76 0.69
N ALA A 108 0.70 10.40 1.57
CA ALA A 108 -0.73 10.58 1.30
C ALA A 108 -1.10 12.07 1.12
N LEU A 109 -0.52 12.96 1.95
CA LEU A 109 -0.74 14.40 1.82
C LEU A 109 -0.24 14.93 0.47
N VAL A 110 0.94 14.48 0.00
CA VAL A 110 1.43 14.83 -1.35
C VAL A 110 0.45 14.36 -2.42
N MET A 111 -0.20 13.20 -2.25
CA MET A 111 -1.23 12.74 -3.18
C MET A 111 -2.51 13.61 -3.14
N VAL A 112 -2.92 14.10 -1.97
CA VAL A 112 -4.03 15.08 -1.84
C VAL A 112 -3.68 16.37 -2.57
N VAL A 113 -2.50 16.94 -2.29
CA VAL A 113 -2.05 18.19 -2.92
C VAL A 113 -1.97 18.02 -4.43
N ARG A 114 -1.37 16.92 -4.89
CA ARG A 114 -1.29 16.61 -6.31
C ARG A 114 -2.67 16.51 -6.95
N TYR A 115 -3.61 15.80 -6.31
CA TYR A 115 -4.97 15.73 -6.80
C TYR A 115 -5.61 17.12 -6.87
N GLY A 116 -5.54 17.91 -5.80
CA GLY A 116 -6.08 19.27 -5.78
C GLY A 116 -5.49 20.18 -6.87
N LEU A 117 -4.16 20.13 -7.07
CA LEU A 117 -3.48 20.88 -8.13
C LEU A 117 -3.92 20.41 -9.52
N THR A 118 -3.98 19.10 -9.78
CA THR A 118 -4.46 18.58 -11.06
C THR A 118 -5.91 19.00 -11.33
N MET A 119 -6.79 18.94 -10.32
CA MET A 119 -8.20 19.31 -10.45
C MET A 119 -8.45 20.83 -10.54
N GLY A 120 -7.48 21.64 -10.09
CA GLY A 120 -7.49 23.10 -10.20
C GLY A 120 -6.95 23.58 -11.55
N LEU A 121 -5.87 22.97 -12.04
CA LEU A 121 -5.21 23.34 -13.30
C LEU A 121 -5.87 22.71 -14.53
N TYR A 122 -6.44 21.51 -14.38
CA TYR A 122 -7.04 20.73 -15.47
C TYR A 122 -8.42 20.19 -15.04
N PRO A 123 -9.44 21.05 -14.91
CA PRO A 123 -10.78 20.67 -14.47
C PRO A 123 -11.42 19.59 -15.35
N GLU A 124 -11.06 19.53 -16.63
CA GLU A 124 -11.49 18.54 -17.61
C GLU A 124 -10.99 17.12 -17.31
N ARG A 125 -9.96 16.98 -16.48
CA ARG A 125 -9.41 15.68 -16.05
C ARG A 125 -10.07 15.12 -14.79
N ARG A 126 -11.18 15.71 -14.33
CA ARG A 126 -11.88 15.32 -13.10
C ARG A 126 -12.38 13.87 -13.14
N TRP A 127 -12.34 13.22 -11.97
CA TRP A 127 -12.86 11.88 -11.66
C TRP A 127 -12.12 10.68 -12.27
N LEU A 128 -11.94 10.63 -13.60
CA LEU A 128 -11.28 9.52 -14.31
C LEU A 128 -10.26 9.96 -15.36
N GLY A 129 -9.91 11.26 -15.37
CA GLY A 129 -8.93 11.80 -16.31
C GLY A 129 -7.51 11.32 -16.07
N GLU A 130 -6.62 11.75 -16.96
CA GLU A 130 -5.22 11.35 -16.98
C GLU A 130 -4.53 11.54 -15.62
N GLY A 131 -3.78 10.52 -15.18
CA GLY A 131 -3.00 10.56 -13.95
C GLY A 131 -3.77 10.34 -12.65
N THR A 132 -5.09 10.13 -12.69
CA THR A 132 -5.90 9.84 -11.49
C THR A 132 -5.67 8.41 -10.96
N ILE A 133 -5.50 7.44 -11.86
CA ILE A 133 -5.26 6.03 -11.50
C ILE A 133 -4.03 5.89 -10.59
N PRO A 134 -2.85 6.45 -10.96
CA PRO A 134 -1.69 6.48 -10.07
C PRO A 134 -2.00 6.97 -8.67
N ILE A 135 -2.73 8.09 -8.52
CA ILE A 135 -3.03 8.71 -7.23
C ILE A 135 -3.71 7.69 -6.31
N VAL A 136 -4.78 7.03 -6.78
CA VAL A 136 -5.51 6.01 -6.00
C VAL A 136 -4.59 4.88 -5.55
N PHE A 137 -3.70 4.39 -6.42
CA PHE A 137 -2.76 3.33 -6.03
C PHE A 137 -1.63 3.80 -5.10
N HIS A 138 -1.28 5.09 -5.11
CA HIS A 138 -0.39 5.66 -4.10
C HIS A 138 -1.06 5.68 -2.72
N TRP A 139 -2.39 5.87 -2.65
CA TRP A 139 -3.15 5.69 -1.40
C TRP A 139 -3.15 4.24 -0.92
N VAL A 140 -3.29 3.27 -1.82
CA VAL A 140 -3.18 1.83 -1.49
C VAL A 140 -1.81 1.53 -0.88
N LEU A 141 -0.74 2.06 -1.47
CA LEU A 141 0.62 1.91 -0.95
C LEU A 141 0.79 2.63 0.40
N ALA A 142 0.24 3.84 0.56
CA ALA A 142 0.26 4.58 1.83
C ALA A 142 -0.44 3.80 2.94
N ALA A 143 -1.63 3.26 2.67
CA ALA A 143 -2.40 2.42 3.58
C ALA A 143 -1.62 1.17 3.98
N TYR A 144 -0.92 0.53 3.04
CA TYR A 144 -0.06 -0.62 3.32
C TYR A 144 1.06 -0.26 4.31
N LEU A 145 1.79 0.84 4.07
CA LEU A 145 2.85 1.30 4.97
C LEU A 145 2.34 1.69 6.35
N TRP A 146 1.17 2.33 6.41
CA TRP A 146 0.53 2.70 7.67
C TRP A 146 0.16 1.47 8.48
N LEU A 147 -0.49 0.49 7.85
CA LEU A 147 -0.95 -0.75 8.47
C LEU A 147 0.21 -1.59 8.98
N TRP A 148 1.28 -1.69 8.19
CA TRP A 148 2.51 -2.36 8.61
C TRP A 148 3.19 -1.62 9.78
N GLY A 149 3.27 -0.29 9.71
CA GLY A 149 3.83 0.55 10.77
C GLY A 149 3.03 0.49 12.08
N GLN A 150 1.70 0.32 12.01
CA GLN A 150 0.82 0.19 13.18
C GLN A 150 1.16 -1.05 14.01
N GLY A 151 1.41 -2.19 13.37
CA GLY A 151 1.77 -3.42 14.08
C GLY A 151 3.16 -3.35 14.75
N HIS A 152 4.10 -2.61 14.16
CA HIS A 152 5.39 -2.33 14.81
C HIS A 152 5.27 -1.44 16.06
N ARG A 153 4.24 -0.59 16.17
CA ARG A 153 3.99 0.20 17.39
C ARG A 153 3.31 -0.60 18.48
N LEU A 154 2.37 -1.49 18.12
CA LEU A 154 1.62 -2.32 19.07
C LEU A 154 2.48 -3.41 19.73
N GLY A 155 3.64 -3.75 19.15
CA GLY A 155 4.66 -4.59 19.79
C GLY A 155 5.35 -3.95 21.00
N ARG A 156 5.04 -2.68 21.32
CA ARG A 156 5.44 -2.02 22.57
C ARG A 156 4.35 -2.25 23.61
N GLN A 157 4.33 -3.42 24.25
CA GLN A 157 3.76 -3.50 25.60
C GLN A 157 4.93 -3.39 26.59
N PRO A 158 4.87 -2.46 27.57
CA PRO A 158 5.81 -2.41 28.68
C PRO A 158 5.75 -3.68 29.54
#